data_AF-A0A832WLF4-F1
#
_entry.id   AF-A0A832WLF4-F1
#
_cell.length_a   1.000
_cell.length_b   1.000
_cell.length_c   1.000
_cell.angle_alpha   90.00
_cell.angle_beta   90.00
_cell.angle_gamma   90.00
#
_symmetry.space_group_name_H-M   'P 1'
#
loop_
_entity.id
_entity.type
_entity.pdbx_description
1 polymer ?
#
loop_
_entity_poly.entity_id
_entity_poly.type
_entity_poly.pdbx_seq_one_letter_code
_entity_poly.pdbx_strand_id
1 'polypeptide(L)'
;MRNGPPKPPFRKIFFKVSEARQQSSSEGGGDLSDYEEKFEQCCTLLEQRIIQDDQIPRNVRRAAKQAIEALKEEGQSPGVRASTAISTLEEVVNDQNTPEYARTVLLQVIATLEQVKDEV
;
A
#
# COMPACT_ATOMS: atom_id res chain seq x y z
N MET A 1 -36.43 0.68 -37.42
CA MET A 1 -35.66 0.30 -36.22
C MET A 1 -35.28 1.56 -35.45
N ARG A 2 -35.45 1.60 -34.12
CA ARG A 2 -35.26 2.83 -33.29
C ARG A 2 -33.78 2.98 -32.91
N ASN A 3 -33.10 3.97 -33.48
CA ASN A 3 -31.75 4.36 -33.06
C ASN A 3 -31.85 5.22 -31.79
N GLY A 4 -31.25 4.75 -30.69
CA GLY A 4 -31.17 5.48 -29.42
C GLY A 4 -30.15 6.62 -29.46
N PRO A 5 -30.26 7.61 -28.56
CA PRO A 5 -29.40 8.80 -28.59
C PRO A 5 -27.94 8.47 -28.23
N PRO A 6 -26.98 9.27 -28.74
CA PRO A 6 -25.56 9.08 -28.46
C PRO A 6 -25.22 9.35 -26.99
N LYS A 7 -24.25 8.58 -26.45
CA LYS A 7 -23.75 8.74 -25.09
C LYS A 7 -23.07 10.11 -24.90
N PRO A 8 -23.29 10.80 -23.76
CA PRO A 8 -22.76 12.15 -23.55
C PRO A 8 -21.25 12.14 -23.26
N PRO A 9 -20.53 13.23 -23.61
CA PRO A 9 -19.11 13.40 -23.32
C PRO A 9 -18.85 13.61 -21.82
N PHE A 10 -17.67 13.15 -21.40
CA PHE A 10 -17.15 13.27 -20.04
C PHE A 10 -17.21 14.73 -19.53
N ARG A 11 -17.78 14.87 -18.33
CA ARG A 11 -18.05 16.12 -17.62
C ARG A 11 -16.87 17.10 -17.65
N LYS A 12 -17.17 18.33 -18.06
CA LYS A 12 -16.46 19.56 -17.64
C LYS A 12 -17.18 20.15 -16.42
N ILE A 13 -16.40 20.55 -15.42
CA ILE A 13 -16.64 21.50 -14.30
C ILE A 13 -15.42 21.26 -13.41
N PHE A 14 -14.56 22.20 -13.02
CA PHE A 14 -14.67 23.55 -12.47
C PHE A 14 -13.18 24.02 -12.43
N PHE A 15 -12.72 25.23 -12.73
CA PHE A 15 -12.91 26.49 -12.01
C PHE A 15 -11.57 27.22 -12.16
N LYS A 16 -11.61 28.51 -12.43
CA LYS A 16 -10.45 29.37 -12.51
C LYS A 16 -10.36 30.08 -11.16
N VAL A 17 -9.50 29.64 -10.24
CA VAL A 17 -9.15 30.40 -9.03
C VAL A 17 -7.69 30.18 -8.66
N SER A 18 -7.02 31.33 -8.50
CA SER A 18 -5.81 31.60 -7.73
C SER A 18 -4.46 31.15 -8.28
N GLU A 19 -3.75 32.13 -8.83
CA GLU A 19 -2.34 32.35 -8.53
C GLU A 19 -2.10 32.24 -7.01
N ALA A 20 -1.02 31.52 -6.64
CA ALA A 20 -0.16 31.69 -5.46
C ALA A 20 0.37 30.34 -4.98
N ARG A 21 1.56 29.95 -5.46
CA ARG A 21 2.61 29.34 -4.63
C ARG A 21 3.91 29.20 -5.42
N GLN A 22 4.64 30.31 -5.52
CA GLN A 22 6.08 30.27 -5.30
C GLN A 22 6.32 30.37 -3.78
N GLN A 23 7.41 29.74 -3.33
CA GLN A 23 7.97 29.69 -1.96
C GLN A 23 7.18 28.94 -0.86
N SER A 24 7.62 27.69 -0.64
CA SER A 24 8.18 27.24 0.63
C SER A 24 9.04 26.01 0.29
N SER A 25 10.37 26.09 0.17
CA SER A 25 11.30 26.15 1.30
C SER A 25 10.87 25.25 2.45
N SER A 26 11.15 23.96 2.30
CA SER A 26 11.65 23.07 3.35
C SER A 26 12.46 22.01 2.59
N GLU A 27 13.79 21.98 2.54
CA GLU A 27 14.70 21.92 3.70
C GLU A 27 14.01 21.38 4.94
N GLY A 28 13.54 20.14 4.79
CA GLY A 28 13.31 19.21 5.88
C GLY A 28 14.10 17.96 5.55
N GLY A 29 15.42 18.00 5.73
CA GLY A 29 16.17 16.79 6.04
C GLY A 29 15.74 16.37 7.44
N GLY A 30 14.53 15.83 7.56
CA GLY A 30 14.05 15.17 8.76
C GLY A 30 14.41 13.71 8.59
N ASP A 31 15.05 13.13 9.59
CA ASP A 31 15.09 11.68 9.76
C ASP A 31 13.69 11.14 9.42
N LEU A 32 13.57 10.41 8.32
CA LEU A 32 12.46 9.49 8.17
C LEU A 32 12.56 8.61 9.41
N SER A 33 11.55 8.70 10.29
CA SER A 33 11.49 7.83 11.45
C SER A 33 11.73 6.39 10.98
N ASP A 34 12.63 5.64 11.62
CA ASP A 34 13.11 4.33 11.17
C ASP A 34 11.98 3.35 10.75
N TYR A 35 10.77 3.52 11.30
CA TYR A 35 9.59 2.74 10.93
C TYR A 35 9.00 3.09 9.55
N GLU A 36 9.06 4.35 9.13
CA GLU A 36 8.49 4.82 7.86
C GLU A 36 9.33 4.31 6.69
N GLU A 37 10.67 4.31 6.83
CA GLU A 37 11.56 3.67 5.85
C GLU A 37 11.27 2.17 5.74
N LYS A 38 11.08 1.49 6.88
CA LYS A 38 10.71 0.06 6.89
C LYS A 38 9.35 -0.17 6.22
N PHE A 39 8.37 0.71 6.43
CA PHE A 39 7.06 0.62 5.79
C PHE A 39 7.16 0.82 4.27
N GLU A 40 7.92 1.81 3.82
CA GLU A 40 8.14 2.04 2.39
C GLU A 40 8.85 0.87 1.72
N GLN A 41 9.88 0.32 2.37
CA GLN A 41 10.58 -0.88 1.92
C GLN A 41 9.63 -2.07 1.80
N CYS A 42 8.79 -2.30 2.81
CA CYS A 42 7.78 -3.36 2.81
C CYS A 42 6.75 -3.17 1.69
N CYS A 43 6.25 -1.95 1.50
CA CYS A 43 5.28 -1.63 0.45
C CYS A 43 5.88 -1.92 -0.93
N THR A 44 7.10 -1.44 -1.17
CA THR A 44 7.81 -1.64 -2.45
C THR A 44 8.02 -3.13 -2.73
N LEU A 45 8.41 -3.90 -1.72
CA LEU A 45 8.65 -5.33 -1.85
C LEU A 45 7.35 -6.09 -2.19
N LEU A 46 6.24 -5.77 -1.50
CA LEU A 46 4.93 -6.34 -1.79
C LEU A 46 4.44 -5.96 -3.20
N GLU A 47 4.63 -4.72 -3.64
CA GLU A 47 4.22 -4.29 -4.97
C GLU A 47 4.96 -5.05 -6.07
N GLN A 48 6.30 -5.08 -6.01
CA GLN A 48 7.14 -5.65 -7.06
C GLN A 48 7.09 -7.17 -7.11
N ARG A 49 7.06 -7.84 -5.95
CA ARG A 49 7.20 -9.30 -5.87
C ARG A 49 5.87 -10.03 -5.76
N ILE A 50 4.82 -9.36 -5.28
CA ILE A 50 3.52 -9.98 -5.06
C ILE A 50 2.47 -9.44 -6.04
N ILE A 51 2.28 -8.12 -6.09
CA ILE A 51 1.16 -7.52 -6.83
C ILE A 51 1.39 -7.51 -8.34
N GLN A 52 2.61 -7.25 -8.79
CA GLN A 52 2.95 -7.21 -10.22
C GLN A 52 3.08 -8.61 -10.85
N ASP A 53 3.20 -9.65 -10.04
CA ASP A 53 3.35 -11.02 -10.52
C ASP A 53 1.99 -11.65 -10.84
N ASP A 54 1.81 -12.02 -12.11
CA ASP A 54 0.57 -12.62 -12.60
C ASP A 54 0.42 -14.10 -12.21
N GLN A 55 1.52 -14.78 -11.87
CA GLN A 55 1.55 -16.17 -11.42
C GLN A 55 1.02 -16.34 -10.00
N ILE A 56 0.97 -15.25 -9.22
CA ILE A 56 0.43 -15.27 -7.87
C ILE A 56 -1.11 -15.24 -7.92
N PRO A 57 -1.81 -16.05 -7.12
CA PRO A 57 -3.26 -16.07 -7.17
C PRO A 57 -3.87 -14.76 -6.64
N ARG A 58 -5.07 -14.44 -7.14
CA ARG A 58 -5.73 -13.13 -6.92
C ARG A 58 -6.00 -12.83 -5.44
N ASN A 59 -6.25 -13.84 -4.63
CA ASN A 59 -6.42 -13.73 -3.17
C ASN A 59 -5.17 -13.13 -2.51
N VAL A 60 -3.99 -13.67 -2.79
CA VAL A 60 -2.71 -13.22 -2.23
C VAL A 60 -2.41 -11.79 -2.67
N ARG A 61 -2.57 -11.48 -3.97
CA ARG A 61 -2.40 -10.11 -4.46
C ARG A 61 -3.35 -9.10 -3.82
N ARG A 62 -4.58 -9.51 -3.52
CA ARG A 62 -5.56 -8.64 -2.85
C ARG A 62 -5.14 -8.39 -1.40
N ALA A 63 -4.74 -9.42 -0.67
CA ALA A 63 -4.26 -9.29 0.71
C ALA A 63 -3.02 -8.38 0.79
N ALA A 64 -2.07 -8.53 -0.14
CA ALA A 64 -0.91 -7.65 -0.22
C ALA A 64 -1.29 -6.17 -0.42
N LYS A 65 -2.30 -5.88 -1.25
CA LYS A 65 -2.81 -4.50 -1.41
C LYS A 65 -3.45 -3.96 -0.13
N GLN A 66 -4.24 -4.79 0.55
CA GLN A 66 -4.86 -4.42 1.82
C GLN A 66 -3.81 -4.14 2.91
N ALA A 67 -2.75 -4.93 2.96
CA ALA A 67 -1.63 -4.68 3.87
C ALA A 67 -0.95 -3.33 3.57
N ILE A 68 -0.72 -3.00 2.30
CA ILE A 68 -0.17 -1.68 1.90
C ILE A 68 -1.10 -0.53 2.30
N GLU A 69 -2.41 -0.69 2.12
CA GLU A 69 -3.40 0.30 2.51
C GLU A 69 -3.38 0.54 4.03
N ALA A 70 -3.32 -0.53 4.84
CA ALA A 70 -3.17 -0.43 6.29
C ALA A 70 -1.85 0.25 6.68
N LEU A 71 -0.75 -0.09 6.00
CA LEU A 71 0.54 0.56 6.20
C LEU A 71 0.58 2.02 5.76
N LYS A 72 -0.42 2.55 5.04
CA LYS A 72 -0.49 3.98 4.63
C LYS A 72 -1.54 4.77 5.41
N GLU A 73 -2.23 4.14 6.35
CA GLU A 73 -3.29 4.78 7.12
C GLU A 73 -2.72 5.70 8.21
N GLU A 74 -2.66 7.00 7.94
CA GLU A 74 -2.09 8.03 8.85
C GLU A 74 -2.88 8.24 10.16
N GLY A 75 -4.05 7.59 10.31
CA GLY A 75 -4.92 7.75 11.49
C GLY A 75 -4.58 6.85 12.68
N GLN A 76 -3.60 5.95 12.56
CA GLN A 76 -3.28 4.92 13.55
C GLN A 76 -1.79 4.95 13.95
N SER A 77 -1.45 4.40 15.13
CA SER A 77 -0.06 4.26 15.56
C SER A 77 0.70 3.29 14.61
N PRO A 78 2.02 3.45 14.43
CA PRO A 78 2.80 2.57 13.58
C PRO A 78 2.70 1.10 14.03
N GLY A 79 2.65 0.83 15.33
CA GLY A 79 2.45 -0.52 15.85
C GLY A 79 1.11 -1.14 15.45
N VAL A 80 0.02 -0.36 15.47
CA VAL A 80 -1.31 -0.84 15.07
C VAL A 80 -1.38 -1.08 13.55
N ARG A 81 -0.80 -0.17 12.75
CA ARG A 81 -0.69 -0.33 11.28
C ARG A 81 0.08 -1.59 10.91
N ALA A 82 1.24 -1.80 11.53
CA ALA A 82 2.06 -2.98 11.34
C ALA A 82 1.31 -4.26 11.75
N SER A 83 0.65 -4.27 12.90
CA SER A 83 -0.14 -5.42 13.38
C SER A 83 -1.26 -5.79 12.41
N THR A 84 -2.01 -4.80 11.91
CA THR A 84 -3.11 -5.01 10.95
C THR A 84 -2.59 -5.59 9.63
N ALA A 85 -1.47 -5.06 9.14
CA ALA A 85 -0.81 -5.57 7.94
C ALA A 85 -0.31 -7.01 8.13
N ILE A 86 0.36 -7.31 9.25
CA ILE A 86 0.86 -8.65 9.58
C ILE A 86 -0.27 -9.67 9.56
N SER A 87 -1.37 -9.41 10.30
CA SER A 87 -2.50 -10.35 10.34
C SER A 87 -3.08 -10.62 8.96
N THR A 88 -3.18 -9.60 8.10
CA THR A 88 -3.66 -9.75 6.72
C THR A 88 -2.73 -10.62 5.87
N LEU A 89 -1.41 -10.50 6.04
CA LEU A 89 -0.42 -11.28 5.29
C LEU A 89 -0.33 -12.73 5.80
N GLU A 90 -0.45 -12.96 7.11
CA GLU A 90 -0.39 -14.30 7.71
C GLU A 90 -1.52 -15.22 7.21
N GLU A 91 -2.71 -14.67 6.97
CA GLU A 91 -3.83 -15.42 6.39
C GLU A 91 -3.47 -16.04 5.03
N VAL A 92 -2.74 -15.30 4.19
CA VAL A 92 -2.38 -15.75 2.84
C VAL A 92 -1.07 -16.53 2.79
N VAL A 93 -0.17 -16.36 3.76
CA VAL A 93 1.04 -17.21 3.89
C VAL A 93 0.65 -18.67 4.11
N ASN A 94 -0.38 -18.90 4.92
CA ASN A 94 -0.86 -20.24 5.28
C ASN A 94 -1.80 -20.88 4.23
N ASP A 95 -2.16 -20.16 3.17
CA ASP A 95 -3.01 -20.71 2.10
C ASP A 95 -2.24 -21.75 1.28
N GLN A 96 -2.90 -22.87 0.99
CA GLN A 96 -2.37 -23.96 0.15
C GLN A 96 -2.00 -23.48 -1.26
N ASN A 97 -2.70 -22.48 -1.80
CA ASN A 97 -2.51 -22.00 -3.17
C ASN A 97 -1.36 -20.99 -3.31
N THR A 98 -0.75 -20.55 -2.20
CA THR A 98 0.34 -19.56 -2.22
C THR A 98 1.65 -20.20 -2.68
N PRO A 99 2.29 -19.68 -3.75
CA PRO A 99 3.58 -20.19 -4.20
C PRO A 99 4.67 -20.04 -3.14
N GLU A 100 5.61 -20.98 -3.11
CA GLU A 100 6.66 -21.03 -2.08
C GLU A 100 7.51 -19.76 -2.05
N TYR A 101 7.91 -19.23 -3.21
CA TYR A 101 8.70 -17.99 -3.26
C TYR A 101 7.91 -16.78 -2.70
N ALA A 102 6.59 -16.74 -2.93
CA ALA A 102 5.74 -15.68 -2.44
C ALA A 102 5.62 -15.76 -0.91
N ARG A 103 5.52 -16.97 -0.33
CA ARG A 103 5.55 -17.16 1.13
C ARG A 103 6.83 -16.59 1.75
N THR A 104 7.99 -16.89 1.17
CA THR A 104 9.27 -16.36 1.68
C THR A 104 9.30 -14.83 1.69
N VAL A 105 8.81 -14.20 0.63
CA VAL A 105 8.72 -12.73 0.55
C VAL A 105 7.76 -12.19 1.61
N LEU A 106 6.59 -12.80 1.76
CA LEU A 106 5.59 -12.40 2.76
C LEU A 106 6.14 -12.54 4.18
N LEU A 107 6.81 -13.65 4.50
CA LEU A 107 7.46 -13.86 5.79
C LEU A 107 8.56 -12.84 6.06
N GLN A 108 9.35 -12.46 5.04
CA GLN A 108 10.34 -11.40 5.16
C GLN A 108 9.70 -10.04 5.49
N VAL A 109 8.58 -9.71 4.83
CA VAL A 109 7.82 -8.48 5.11
C VAL A 109 7.29 -8.51 6.54
N ILE A 110 6.66 -9.63 6.96
CA ILE A 110 6.16 -9.80 8.33
C ILE A 110 7.28 -9.59 9.34
N ALA A 111 8.44 -10.26 9.18
CA ALA A 111 9.57 -10.12 10.10
C ALA A 111 10.12 -8.68 10.17
N THR A 112 10.00 -7.91 9.08
CA THR A 112 10.40 -6.49 9.05
C THR A 112 9.37 -5.62 9.79
N LEU A 113 8.08 -5.88 9.58
CA LEU A 113 7.00 -5.18 10.25
C LEU A 113 6.94 -5.50 11.75
N GLU A 114 7.29 -6.72 12.16
CA GLU A 114 7.38 -7.12 13.57
C GLU A 114 8.45 -6.35 14.34
N GLN A 115 9.48 -5.84 13.66
CA GLN A 115 10.50 -4.98 14.28
C GLN A 115 9.97 -3.56 14.52
N VAL A 116 8.88 -3.18 13.85
CA VAL A 116 8.17 -1.92 14.10
C VAL A 116 7.18 -2.17 15.24
N LYS A 117 7.66 -1.97 16.47
CA LYS A 117 6.80 -1.91 17.65
C LYS A 117 6.84 -0.48 18.18
N ASP A 118 5.71 0.02 18.66
CA ASP A 118 5.66 1.28 19.41
C ASP A 118 6.71 1.14 20.55
N GLU A 119 7.83 1.85 20.42
CA GLU A 119 8.76 2.01 21.55
C GLU A 119 8.00 2.85 22.57
N VAL A 120 7.54 2.18 23.63
CA VAL A 120 6.89 2.80 24.80
C VAL A 120 7.92 3.53 25.65
#